data_AF-A0A4R1JN79-F1
#
_entry.id   AF-A0A4R1JN79-F1
#
_cell.length_a   1.000
_cell.length_b   1.000
_cell.length_c   1.000
_cell.angle_alpha   90.00
_cell.angle_beta   90.00
_cell.angle_gamma   90.00
#
_symmetry.space_group_name_H-M   'P 1'
#
loop_
_entity.id
_entity.type
_entity.pdbx_description
1 polymer ?
#
loop_
_entity_poly.entity_id
_entity_poly.type
_entity_poly.pdbx_seq_one_letter_code
_entity_poly.pdbx_strand_id
1 'polypeptide(L)'
;MKIKVLVVLVIFCFASCKNSEKVERENEPTIYKVEKDDPEMSEAIKKANQTLSDFNSALLNPKIEVKSLKVKFETSNGNEHIWLSNIEYKNGKYWGILDNEPEYITEYKIGDKIEVDNSKISDWMYLENGKLFGGYTIKLLRSRMTDDEKKQFDVESGMQID
;
A
#
# COMPACT_ATOMS: atom_id res chain seq x y z
N MET A 1 -54.24 -28.27 -18.62
CA MET A 1 -53.60 -27.79 -17.38
C MET A 1 -52.20 -27.30 -17.70
N LYS A 2 -51.92 -26.00 -17.57
CA LYS A 2 -50.58 -25.43 -17.80
C LYS A 2 -49.83 -25.44 -16.47
N ILE A 3 -48.79 -26.26 -16.35
CA ILE A 3 -47.89 -26.27 -15.19
C ILE A 3 -46.99 -25.05 -15.32
N LYS A 4 -47.10 -24.10 -14.39
CA LYS A 4 -46.14 -23.00 -14.24
C LYS A 4 -44.98 -23.50 -13.40
N VAL A 5 -43.85 -23.81 -14.02
CA VAL A 5 -42.59 -24.05 -13.31
C VAL A 5 -42.00 -22.68 -12.98
N LEU A 6 -42.03 -22.31 -11.71
CA LEU A 6 -41.32 -21.16 -11.18
C LEU A 6 -39.87 -21.58 -10.95
N VAL A 7 -38.98 -21.25 -11.89
CA VAL A 7 -37.53 -21.41 -11.72
C VAL A 7 -37.07 -20.34 -10.74
N VAL A 8 -36.87 -20.72 -9.48
CA VAL A 8 -36.20 -19.89 -8.48
C VAL A 8 -34.72 -19.89 -8.86
N LEU A 9 -34.26 -18.81 -9.49
CA LEU A 9 -32.86 -18.54 -9.75
C LEU A 9 -32.19 -18.24 -8.39
N VAL A 10 -31.66 -19.27 -7.73
CA VAL A 10 -30.81 -19.09 -6.54
C VAL A 10 -29.51 -18.48 -7.05
N ILE A 11 -29.43 -17.15 -7.01
CA ILE A 11 -28.17 -16.42 -7.15
C ILE A 11 -27.37 -16.77 -5.90
N PHE A 12 -26.52 -17.78 -6.00
CA PHE A 12 -25.39 -17.96 -5.09
C PHE A 12 -24.45 -16.77 -5.34
N CYS A 13 -24.72 -15.65 -4.66
CA CYS A 13 -23.68 -14.68 -4.38
C CYS A 13 -22.68 -15.39 -3.47
N PHE A 14 -21.71 -16.08 -4.08
CA PHE A 14 -20.44 -16.27 -3.42
C PHE A 14 -19.90 -14.86 -3.20
N ALA A 15 -20.19 -14.28 -2.04
CA ALA A 15 -19.32 -13.28 -1.46
C ALA A 15 -17.99 -14.00 -1.26
N SER A 16 -17.19 -14.02 -2.32
CA SER A 16 -15.81 -14.45 -2.27
C SER A 16 -15.16 -13.49 -1.29
N CYS A 17 -15.03 -13.95 -0.04
CA CYS A 17 -14.11 -13.33 0.89
C CYS A 17 -12.76 -13.42 0.17
N LYS A 18 -12.33 -12.33 -0.46
CA LYS A 18 -11.01 -12.20 -1.06
C LYS A 18 -10.02 -12.32 0.09
N ASN A 19 -9.65 -13.54 0.46
CA ASN A 19 -8.45 -13.76 1.25
C ASN A 19 -7.30 -13.32 0.35
N SER A 20 -6.74 -12.15 0.64
CA SER A 20 -5.50 -11.72 0.01
C SER A 20 -4.43 -12.73 0.39
N GLU A 21 -3.77 -13.33 -0.60
CA GLU A 21 -2.56 -14.11 -0.34
C GLU A 21 -1.54 -13.21 0.37
N LYS A 22 -0.87 -13.75 1.38
CA LYS A 22 0.14 -13.05 2.18
C LYS A 22 1.48 -13.77 2.07
N VAL A 23 2.57 -13.03 2.15
CA VAL A 23 3.91 -13.57 2.31
C VAL A 23 4.43 -13.08 3.66
N GLU A 24 4.70 -14.01 4.56
CA GLU A 24 5.24 -13.76 5.90
C GLU A 24 6.69 -14.24 5.93
N ARG A 25 7.58 -13.41 6.44
CA ARG A 25 9.01 -13.69 6.54
C ARG A 25 9.46 -13.39 7.97
N GLU A 26 10.47 -14.09 8.44
CA GLU A 26 10.91 -13.97 9.83
C GLU A 26 11.39 -12.54 10.12
N ASN A 27 10.84 -11.92 11.17
CA ASN A 27 11.16 -10.56 11.61
C ASN A 27 10.87 -9.43 10.59
N GLU A 28 10.08 -9.71 9.55
CA GLU A 28 9.74 -8.76 8.50
C GLU A 28 8.23 -8.48 8.45
N PRO A 29 7.80 -7.28 8.05
CA PRO A 29 6.39 -6.98 7.85
C PRO A 29 5.75 -7.89 6.78
N THR A 30 4.50 -8.27 7.00
CA THR A 30 3.73 -9.06 6.03
C THR A 30 3.56 -8.34 4.70
N ILE A 31 3.83 -9.04 3.60
CA ILE A 31 3.56 -8.57 2.25
C ILE A 31 2.17 -9.07 1.83
N TYR A 32 1.31 -8.14 1.41
CA TYR A 32 -0.04 -8.43 0.94
C TYR A 32 -0.06 -8.47 -0.59
N LYS A 33 -0.44 -9.61 -1.16
CA LYS A 33 -0.67 -9.72 -2.60
C LYS A 33 -2.01 -9.09 -2.97
N VAL A 34 -2.00 -8.35 -4.06
CA VAL A 34 -3.17 -7.68 -4.62
C VAL A 34 -3.27 -8.04 -6.09
N GLU A 35 -4.49 -8.31 -6.54
CA GLU A 35 -4.76 -8.54 -7.96
C GLU A 35 -4.26 -7.38 -8.81
N LYS A 36 -3.60 -7.68 -9.93
CA LYS A 36 -3.00 -6.68 -10.81
C LYS A 36 -3.97 -5.58 -11.25
N ASP A 37 -5.22 -5.97 -11.50
CA ASP A 37 -6.26 -5.09 -12.03
C ASP A 37 -7.32 -4.75 -10.96
N ASP A 38 -6.94 -4.72 -9.68
CA ASP A 38 -7.84 -4.32 -8.60
C ASP A 38 -8.24 -2.83 -8.74
N PRO A 39 -9.53 -2.53 -9.00
CA PRO A 39 -9.96 -1.17 -9.31
C PRO A 39 -9.89 -0.25 -8.08
N GLU A 40 -10.15 -0.76 -6.87
CA GLU A 40 -10.07 0.07 -5.66
C GLU A 40 -8.62 0.38 -5.32
N MET A 41 -7.70 -0.57 -5.52
CA MET A 41 -6.27 -0.33 -5.34
C MET A 41 -5.75 0.70 -6.35
N SER A 42 -6.22 0.62 -7.60
CA SER A 42 -5.88 1.59 -8.65
C SER A 42 -6.37 3.00 -8.28
N GLU A 43 -7.59 3.14 -7.74
CA GLU A 43 -8.10 4.42 -7.27
C GLU A 43 -7.37 4.94 -6.01
N ALA A 44 -6.96 4.06 -5.09
CA ALA A 44 -6.14 4.43 -3.94
C ALA A 44 -4.77 5.00 -4.38
N ILE A 45 -4.08 4.33 -5.32
CA ILE A 45 -2.82 4.79 -5.91
C ILE A 45 -3.00 6.13 -6.61
N LYS A 46 -4.08 6.28 -7.39
CA LYS A 46 -4.41 7.54 -8.07
C LYS A 46 -4.65 8.67 -7.07
N LYS A 47 -5.36 8.40 -5.97
CA LYS A 47 -5.58 9.38 -4.91
C LYS A 47 -4.27 9.79 -4.23
N ALA A 48 -3.36 8.84 -3.98
CA ALA A 48 -2.02 9.14 -3.47
C ALA A 48 -1.27 10.11 -4.41
N ASN A 49 -1.25 9.82 -5.71
CA ASN A 49 -0.61 10.67 -6.71
C ASN A 49 -1.23 12.07 -6.78
N GLN A 50 -2.56 12.18 -6.72
CA GLN A 50 -3.27 13.47 -6.73
C GLN A 50 -2.98 14.34 -5.49
N THR A 51 -2.49 13.75 -4.41
CA THR A 51 -2.28 14.43 -3.12
C THR A 51 -0.80 14.52 -2.73
N LEU A 52 0.12 14.30 -3.68
CA LEU A 52 1.56 14.45 -3.44
C LEU A 52 1.97 15.87 -3.01
N SER A 53 1.19 16.90 -3.32
CA SER A 53 1.42 18.25 -2.80
C SER A 53 1.34 18.32 -1.27
N ASP A 54 0.47 17.52 -0.66
CA ASP A 54 0.30 17.46 0.80
C ASP A 54 1.52 16.79 1.42
N PHE A 55 2.01 15.72 0.79
CA PHE A 55 3.25 15.06 1.18
C PHE A 55 4.46 16.00 1.05
N ASN A 56 4.56 16.76 -0.03
CA ASN A 56 5.61 17.78 -0.20
C ASN A 56 5.59 18.83 0.90
N SER A 57 4.40 19.24 1.35
CA SER A 57 4.27 20.16 2.48
C SER A 57 4.75 19.51 3.78
N ALA A 58 4.46 18.22 3.99
CA ALA A 58 4.97 17.46 5.13
C ALA A 58 6.50 17.30 5.11
N LEU A 59 7.12 17.09 3.95
CA LEU A 59 8.58 17.01 3.81
C LEU A 59 9.28 18.25 4.39
N LEU A 60 8.70 19.44 4.20
CA LEU A 60 9.23 20.71 4.70
C LEU A 60 9.03 20.92 6.21
N ASN A 61 8.21 20.12 6.87
CA ASN A 61 7.96 20.25 8.31
C ASN A 61 8.98 19.41 9.10
N PRO A 62 9.92 20.02 9.85
CA PRO A 62 10.93 19.29 10.60
C PRO A 62 10.38 18.57 11.83
N LYS A 63 9.14 18.86 12.27
CA LYS A 63 8.50 18.19 13.41
C LYS A 63 7.92 16.82 13.05
N ILE A 64 7.74 16.56 11.76
CA ILE A 64 7.30 15.26 11.26
C ILE A 64 8.58 14.47 10.99
N GLU A 65 8.80 13.40 11.75
CA GLU A 65 10.01 12.57 11.62
C GLU A 65 9.80 11.44 10.62
N VAL A 66 8.64 10.77 10.66
CA VAL A 66 8.33 9.65 9.77
C VAL A 66 7.65 10.16 8.50
N LYS A 67 8.34 10.00 7.37
CA LYS A 67 7.87 10.36 6.02
C LYS A 67 8.38 9.30 5.05
N SER A 68 7.47 8.66 4.34
CA SER A 68 7.81 7.53 3.48
C SER A 68 7.07 7.60 2.15
N LEU A 69 7.72 7.12 1.10
CA LEU A 69 7.18 7.05 -0.25
C LEU A 69 7.19 5.60 -0.71
N LYS A 70 6.08 5.08 -1.22
CA LYS A 70 6.00 3.70 -1.73
C LYS A 70 6.13 3.70 -3.24
N VAL A 71 7.12 2.98 -3.75
CA VAL A 71 7.47 2.98 -5.18
C VAL A 71 7.27 1.58 -5.76
N LYS A 72 6.70 1.53 -6.97
CA LYS A 72 6.53 0.32 -7.77
C LYS A 72 7.84 -0.02 -8.51
N PHE A 73 8.29 -1.25 -8.38
CA PHE A 73 9.35 -1.87 -9.16
C PHE A 73 8.78 -3.02 -9.98
N GLU A 74 9.24 -3.13 -11.22
CA GLU A 74 8.88 -4.23 -12.11
C GLU A 74 9.95 -5.31 -11.94
N THR A 75 9.52 -6.53 -11.63
CA THR A 75 10.40 -7.68 -11.36
C THR A 75 10.00 -8.85 -12.26
N SER A 76 10.82 -9.90 -12.29
CA SER A 76 10.49 -11.15 -12.99
C SER A 76 9.26 -11.87 -12.41
N ASN A 77 8.89 -11.58 -11.15
CA ASN A 77 7.75 -12.16 -10.45
C ASN A 77 6.52 -11.22 -10.41
N GLY A 78 6.51 -10.18 -11.23
CA GLY A 78 5.46 -9.16 -11.26
C GLY A 78 5.90 -7.85 -10.59
N ASN A 79 4.93 -7.05 -10.16
CA ASN A 79 5.23 -5.77 -9.53
C ASN A 79 5.46 -5.95 -8.04
N GLU A 80 6.56 -5.39 -7.54
CA GLU A 80 6.80 -5.23 -6.11
C GLU A 80 6.66 -3.75 -5.75
N HIS A 81 5.96 -3.45 -4.65
CA HIS A 81 5.80 -2.08 -4.18
C HIS A 81 6.42 -1.93 -2.79
N ILE A 82 7.48 -1.14 -2.70
CA ILE A 82 8.31 -1.08 -1.50
C ILE A 82 8.45 0.36 -0.98
N TRP A 83 8.57 0.49 0.34
CA TRP A 83 8.70 1.78 1.01
C TRP A 83 10.14 2.29 0.96
N LEU A 84 10.25 3.59 0.72
CA LEU A 84 11.46 4.36 0.88
C LEU A 84 11.31 5.31 2.09
N SER A 85 12.37 5.48 2.87
CA SER A 85 12.51 6.46 3.94
C SER A 85 13.46 7.58 3.54
N ASN A 86 13.71 8.53 4.45
CA ASN A 86 14.65 9.65 4.26
C ASN A 86 14.42 10.40 2.94
N ILE A 87 13.16 10.74 2.67
CA ILE A 87 12.74 11.29 1.40
C ILE A 87 13.27 12.72 1.20
N GLU A 88 13.95 12.93 0.08
CA GLU A 88 14.40 14.24 -0.41
C GLU A 88 13.56 14.61 -1.64
N TYR A 89 13.10 15.86 -1.73
CA TYR A 89 12.43 16.38 -2.92
C TYR A 89 13.13 17.63 -3.43
N LYS A 90 13.64 17.58 -4.66
CA LYS A 90 14.38 18.69 -5.29
C LYS A 90 14.14 18.70 -6.80
N ASN A 91 13.90 19.88 -7.35
CA ASN A 91 13.72 20.08 -8.80
C ASN A 91 12.68 19.14 -9.44
N GLY A 92 11.58 18.84 -8.73
CA GLY A 92 10.50 17.99 -9.24
C GLY A 92 10.75 16.48 -9.11
N LYS A 93 11.86 16.06 -8.49
CA LYS A 93 12.25 14.66 -8.34
C LYS A 93 12.34 14.27 -6.87
N TYR A 94 11.96 13.04 -6.55
CA TYR A 94 12.19 12.46 -5.24
C TYR A 94 13.43 11.57 -5.25
N TRP A 95 14.11 11.54 -4.12
CA TRP A 95 15.06 10.50 -3.75
C TRP A 95 14.66 9.94 -2.40
N GLY A 96 14.99 8.68 -2.15
CA GLY A 96 14.75 8.03 -0.86
C GLY A 96 15.72 6.89 -0.62
N ILE A 97 15.74 6.39 0.59
CA ILE A 97 16.51 5.21 1.01
C ILE A 97 15.56 4.03 1.05
N LEU A 98 15.93 2.90 0.43
CA LEU A 98 15.11 1.69 0.48
C LEU A 98 15.09 1.13 1.91
N ASP A 99 13.88 1.01 2.49
CA ASP A 99 13.69 0.89 3.95
C ASP A 99 13.12 -0.47 4.40
N ASN A 100 12.73 -1.32 3.44
CA ASN A 100 12.25 -2.68 3.69
C ASN A 100 13.13 -3.68 2.93
N GLU A 101 13.23 -4.92 3.40
CA GLU A 101 13.93 -5.96 2.65
C GLU A 101 13.14 -6.35 1.40
N PRO A 102 13.71 -6.22 0.17
CA PRO A 102 13.02 -6.64 -1.03
C PRO A 102 12.72 -8.13 -1.07
N GLU A 103 11.65 -8.50 -1.77
CA GLU A 103 11.31 -9.91 -2.01
C GLU A 103 11.79 -10.38 -3.40
N TYR A 104 11.61 -9.55 -4.42
CA TYR A 104 11.89 -9.88 -5.81
C TYR A 104 12.75 -8.84 -6.54
N ILE A 105 12.92 -7.63 -6.01
CA ILE A 105 13.85 -6.63 -6.55
C ILE A 105 15.28 -7.14 -6.33
N THR A 106 16.08 -7.16 -7.40
CA THR A 106 17.47 -7.69 -7.35
C THR A 106 18.52 -6.61 -7.59
N GLU A 107 18.09 -5.46 -8.11
CA GLU A 107 18.92 -4.33 -8.48
C GLU A 107 19.31 -3.46 -7.29
N TYR A 108 18.55 -3.56 -6.19
CA TYR A 108 18.71 -2.75 -4.99
C TYR A 108 18.60 -3.62 -3.74
N LYS A 109 19.19 -3.14 -2.65
CA LYS A 109 19.09 -3.71 -1.31
C LYS A 109 18.73 -2.63 -0.29
N ILE A 110 18.36 -3.06 0.91
CA ILE A 110 18.08 -2.14 2.02
C ILE A 110 19.24 -1.16 2.24
N GLY A 111 18.91 0.12 2.44
CA GLY A 111 19.89 1.20 2.60
C GLY A 111 20.35 1.87 1.30
N ASP A 112 20.02 1.34 0.11
CA ASP A 112 20.37 1.99 -1.15
C ASP A 112 19.58 3.29 -1.36
N LYS A 113 20.25 4.34 -1.87
CA LYS A 113 19.61 5.59 -2.28
C LYS A 113 19.10 5.48 -3.71
N ILE A 114 17.80 5.72 -3.90
CA ILE A 114 17.10 5.56 -5.17
C ILE A 114 16.58 6.92 -5.65
N GLU A 115 16.80 7.24 -6.92
CA GLU A 115 16.05 8.30 -7.63
C GLU A 115 14.71 7.74 -8.09
N VAL A 116 13.62 8.43 -7.75
CA VAL A 116 12.27 7.95 -7.99
C VAL A 116 11.72 8.52 -9.28
N ASP A 117 11.26 7.64 -10.16
CA ASP A 117 10.34 8.00 -11.23
C ASP A 117 8.96 8.27 -10.63
N ASN A 118 8.51 9.54 -10.67
CA ASN A 118 7.24 9.96 -10.08
C ASN A 118 6.05 9.16 -10.61
N SER A 119 6.10 8.63 -11.84
CA SER A 119 5.03 7.80 -12.41
C SER A 119 4.89 6.42 -11.74
N LYS A 120 5.91 6.00 -10.98
CA LYS A 120 5.95 4.74 -10.24
C LYS A 120 5.55 4.89 -8.77
N ILE A 121 5.24 6.10 -8.32
CA ILE A 121 4.75 6.33 -6.96
C ILE A 121 3.37 5.67 -6.82
N SER A 122 3.27 4.81 -5.82
CA SER A 122 2.06 4.04 -5.53
C SER A 122 1.38 4.43 -4.22
N ASP A 123 2.13 5.01 -3.29
CA ASP A 123 1.57 5.59 -2.07
C ASP A 123 2.57 6.55 -1.44
N TRP A 124 2.13 7.30 -0.44
CA TRP A 124 2.98 8.08 0.44
C TRP A 124 2.35 8.11 1.83
N MET A 125 3.16 8.28 2.87
CA MET A 125 2.64 8.48 4.22
C MET A 125 3.53 9.40 5.04
N TYR A 126 2.93 10.02 6.04
CA TYR A 126 3.67 10.56 7.18
C TYR A 126 2.90 10.31 8.46
N LEU A 127 3.62 10.28 9.58
CA LEU A 127 3.03 10.16 10.91
C LEU A 127 3.16 11.46 11.67
N GLU A 128 2.04 11.96 12.20
CA GLU A 128 2.02 13.07 13.14
C GLU A 128 1.33 12.61 14.42
N ASN A 129 2.06 12.61 15.53
CA ASN A 129 1.60 12.08 16.83
C ASN A 129 1.07 10.64 16.75
N GLY A 130 1.71 9.80 15.92
CA GLY A 130 1.32 8.40 15.69
C GLY A 130 0.14 8.21 14.72
N LYS A 131 -0.52 9.28 14.27
CA LYS A 131 -1.62 9.21 13.30
C LYS A 131 -1.14 9.14 11.86
N LEU A 132 -1.73 8.25 11.08
CA LEU A 132 -1.43 8.03 9.67
C LEU A 132 -2.13 9.05 8.74
N PHE A 133 -1.32 9.88 8.09
CA PHE A 133 -1.73 10.73 6.98
C PHE A 133 -1.25 10.16 5.66
N GLY A 134 -2.03 10.35 4.59
CA GLY A 134 -1.84 9.59 3.35
C GLY A 134 -2.15 8.12 3.58
N GLY A 135 -1.24 7.24 3.17
CA GLY A 135 -1.31 5.79 3.35
C GLY A 135 -2.57 5.19 2.72
N TYR A 136 -2.91 5.63 1.51
CA TYR A 136 -4.19 5.30 0.88
C TYR A 136 -4.29 3.80 0.59
N THR A 137 -3.19 3.18 0.17
CA THR A 137 -3.13 1.74 -0.09
C THR A 137 -3.14 0.95 1.22
N ILE A 138 -2.47 1.45 2.27
CA ILE A 138 -2.53 0.87 3.63
C ILE A 138 -3.96 0.89 4.16
N LYS A 139 -4.66 2.03 4.07
CA LYS A 139 -6.05 2.17 4.54
C LYS A 139 -6.99 1.23 3.81
N LEU A 140 -6.84 1.08 2.49
CA LEU A 140 -7.64 0.14 1.71
C LEU A 140 -7.35 -1.31 2.11
N LEU A 141 -6.07 -1.70 2.22
CA LEU A 141 -5.69 -3.04 2.68
C LEU A 141 -6.27 -3.33 4.06
N ARG A 142 -6.08 -2.41 5.00
CA ARG A 142 -6.66 -2.49 6.34
C ARG A 142 -8.16 -2.60 6.30
N SER A 143 -8.89 -1.84 5.48
CA SER A 143 -10.36 -1.93 5.43
C SER A 143 -10.88 -3.31 5.02
N ARG A 144 -10.11 -4.04 4.21
CA ARG A 144 -10.43 -5.38 3.68
C ARG A 144 -10.12 -6.52 4.66
N MET A 145 -9.32 -6.25 5.69
CA MET A 145 -8.99 -7.21 6.73
C MET A 145 -10.21 -7.54 7.61
N THR A 146 -10.23 -8.76 8.13
CA THR A 146 -11.11 -9.15 9.24
C THR A 146 -10.77 -8.34 10.50
N ASP A 147 -11.67 -8.33 11.49
CA ASP A 147 -11.44 -7.55 12.71
C ASP A 147 -10.19 -8.00 13.49
N ASP A 148 -9.86 -9.29 13.46
CA ASP A 148 -8.68 -9.82 14.15
C ASP A 148 -7.39 -9.49 13.37
N GLU A 149 -7.41 -9.57 12.05
CA GLU A 149 -6.30 -9.11 11.22
C GLU A 149 -6.06 -7.61 11.34
N LYS A 150 -7.13 -6.79 11.43
CA LYS A 150 -7.01 -5.35 11.68
C LYS A 150 -6.32 -5.06 13.00
N LYS A 151 -6.75 -5.73 14.08
CA LYS A 151 -6.11 -5.56 15.41
C LYS A 151 -4.64 -5.93 15.37
N GLN A 152 -4.31 -7.05 14.72
CA GLN A 152 -2.92 -7.49 14.59
C GLN A 152 -2.11 -6.48 13.78
N PHE A 153 -2.62 -6.04 12.64
CA PHE A 153 -1.98 -5.04 11.79
C PHE A 153 -1.78 -3.70 12.53
N ASP A 154 -2.75 -3.26 13.32
CA ASP A 154 -2.66 -2.02 14.10
C ASP A 154 -1.58 -2.10 15.18
N VAL A 155 -1.48 -3.27 15.85
CA VAL A 155 -0.43 -3.52 16.85
C VAL A 155 0.96 -3.57 16.21
N GLU A 156 1.10 -4.31 15.10
CA GLU A 156 2.38 -4.47 14.40
C GLU A 156 2.87 -3.16 13.78
N SER A 157 1.96 -2.40 13.16
CA SER A 157 2.32 -1.14 12.52
C SER A 157 2.55 0.00 13.51
N GLY A 158 1.92 -0.05 14.69
CA GLY A 158 1.95 1.02 15.69
C GLY A 158 1.30 2.33 15.22
N MET A 159 0.58 2.31 14.09
CA MET A 159 -0.05 3.49 13.50
C MET A 159 -1.49 3.64 13.99
N GLN A 160 -1.91 4.88 14.27
CA GLN A 160 -3.33 5.20 14.43
C GLN A 160 -3.94 5.48 13.06
N ILE A 161 -4.83 4.58 12.62
CA ILE A 161 -5.44 4.60 11.31
C ILE A 161 -6.95 4.78 11.46
N ASP A 162 -7.47 5.87 10.90
CA ASP A 162 -8.90 6.20 10.85
C ASP A 162 -9.71 5.13 10.08
#